data_AF-A0A4Y8CHC4-F1
#
_entry.id   AF-A0A4Y8CHC4-F1
#
_cell.length_a   1.000
_cell.length_b   1.000
_cell.length_c   1.000
_cell.angle_alpha   90.00
_cell.angle_beta   90.00
_cell.angle_gamma   90.00
#
_symmetry.space_group_name_H-M   'P 1'
#
loop_
_entity.id
_entity.type
_entity.pdbx_description
1 polymer ?
#
loop_
_entity_poly.entity_id
_entity_poly.type
_entity_poly.pdbx_seq_one_letter_code
_entity_poly.pdbx_strand_id
1 'polypeptide(L)'
;MSLPFLQTFPREIRDLIYTFVLADPNGIITLSPWSIEVAQSFSILRTCKQIHRECKEIIWEHKGLKLRELPVLKSKLEKRISILGETARWHIFIQLEVLDWDELEWVERSLAAVAGSLHKLHGITIKASKERPQTVEEYEDILDLRENGEIVDGRLYQEYPGNASTNKGYRTWMINTSWPRLSPWAKRKWLAEMLIDTTDTSKLLDRIHDKFGGQLYIDGVLCLKDDKQISKGLKLDSRDGELKIIPRHR
;
A
#
# COMPACT_ATOMS: atom_id res chain seq x y z
N MET A 1 -33.73 16.05 -16.05
CA MET A 1 -32.29 16.24 -16.32
C MET A 1 -31.78 14.96 -16.96
N SER A 2 -31.13 15.05 -18.14
CA SER A 2 -30.52 13.89 -18.79
C SER A 2 -29.33 13.40 -17.96
N LEU A 3 -29.28 12.11 -17.65
CA LEU A 3 -28.11 11.51 -17.01
C LEU A 3 -26.89 11.69 -17.94
N PRO A 4 -25.69 11.98 -17.40
CA PRO A 4 -24.45 11.91 -18.15
C PRO A 4 -24.35 10.57 -18.89
N PHE A 5 -23.82 10.57 -20.13
CA PHE A 5 -23.76 9.40 -21.01
C PHE A 5 -23.30 8.12 -20.29
N LEU A 6 -22.22 8.19 -19.51
CA LEU A 6 -21.69 7.04 -18.78
C LEU A 6 -22.59 6.57 -17.63
N GLN A 7 -23.33 7.46 -16.98
CA GLN A 7 -24.26 7.08 -15.91
C GLN A 7 -25.52 6.39 -16.43
N THR A 8 -25.72 6.37 -17.76
CA THR A 8 -26.80 5.63 -18.41
C THR A 8 -26.49 4.13 -18.49
N PHE A 9 -25.21 3.75 -18.50
CA PHE A 9 -24.79 2.35 -18.58
C PHE A 9 -24.65 1.74 -17.18
N PRO A 10 -25.00 0.46 -16.97
CA PRO A 10 -24.64 -0.30 -15.77
C PRO A 10 -23.12 -0.38 -15.57
N ARG A 11 -22.67 -0.66 -14.34
CA ARG A 11 -21.24 -0.70 -13.99
C ARG A 11 -20.49 -1.75 -14.81
N GLU A 12 -21.12 -2.89 -15.04
CA GLU A 12 -20.57 -4.02 -15.79
C GLU A 12 -20.25 -3.64 -17.23
N ILE A 13 -21.12 -2.85 -17.88
CA ILE A 13 -20.88 -2.35 -19.23
C ILE A 13 -19.75 -1.32 -19.26
N ARG A 14 -19.69 -0.45 -18.24
CA ARG A 14 -18.58 0.51 -18.12
C ARG A 14 -17.25 -0.20 -17.90
N ASP A 15 -17.20 -1.24 -17.08
CA ASP A 15 -15.99 -2.03 -16.84
C ASP A 15 -15.47 -2.69 -18.11
N LEU A 16 -16.36 -3.21 -18.97
CA LEU A 16 -15.98 -3.73 -20.29
C LEU A 16 -15.36 -2.64 -21.17
N ILE A 17 -15.97 -1.45 -21.20
CA ILE A 17 -15.45 -0.30 -21.97
C ILE A 17 -14.06 0.10 -21.45
N TYR A 18 -13.91 0.26 -20.13
CA TYR A 18 -12.64 0.66 -19.53
C TYR A 18 -11.57 -0.40 -19.70
N THR A 19 -11.90 -1.68 -19.54
CA THR A 19 -10.98 -2.79 -19.77
C THR A 19 -10.46 -2.77 -21.21
N PHE A 20 -11.35 -2.56 -22.18
CA PHE A 20 -10.95 -2.44 -23.59
C PHE A 20 -10.00 -1.25 -23.85
N VAL A 21 -10.23 -0.11 -23.19
CA VAL A 21 -9.36 1.08 -23.34
C VAL A 21 -8.02 0.88 -22.62
N LEU A 22 -8.02 0.22 -21.46
CA LEU A 22 -6.85 0.05 -20.59
C LEU A 22 -5.94 -1.11 -21.02
N ALA A 23 -6.48 -2.11 -21.70
CA ALA A 23 -5.73 -3.27 -22.14
C ALA A 23 -4.79 -2.92 -23.31
N ASP A 24 -3.64 -3.59 -23.35
CA ASP A 24 -2.81 -3.63 -24.54
C ASP A 24 -3.51 -4.43 -25.68
N PRO A 25 -2.93 -4.47 -26.90
CA PRO A 25 -3.49 -5.27 -28.00
C PRO A 25 -3.65 -6.77 -27.69
N ASN A 26 -2.99 -7.29 -26.66
CA ASN A 26 -3.10 -8.68 -26.21
C ASN A 26 -4.19 -8.88 -25.14
N GLY A 27 -4.95 -7.84 -24.79
CA GLY A 27 -5.98 -7.89 -23.76
C GLY A 27 -5.41 -7.82 -22.32
N ILE A 28 -4.13 -7.48 -22.15
CA ILE A 28 -3.46 -7.47 -20.84
C ILE A 28 -3.36 -6.03 -20.35
N ILE A 29 -3.93 -5.77 -19.17
CA ILE A 29 -3.71 -4.51 -18.46
C ILE A 29 -2.35 -4.59 -17.75
N THR A 30 -1.37 -3.87 -18.29
CA THR A 30 -0.04 -3.77 -17.69
C THR A 30 0.14 -2.43 -16.99
N LEU A 31 0.76 -2.44 -15.82
CA LEU A 31 1.26 -1.22 -15.16
C LEU A 31 2.59 -0.75 -15.78
N SER A 32 2.96 -1.29 -16.95
CA SER A 32 4.25 -1.06 -17.56
C SER A 32 4.07 -0.01 -18.67
N PRO A 33 4.47 1.26 -18.44
CA PRO A 33 4.17 2.38 -19.33
C PRO A 33 5.11 2.41 -20.55
N TRP A 34 5.42 1.24 -21.12
CA TRP A 34 6.51 1.10 -22.09
C TRP A 34 6.08 1.34 -23.54
N SER A 35 4.78 1.31 -23.85
CA SER A 35 4.25 1.67 -25.16
C SER A 35 3.45 2.98 -25.13
N ILE A 36 3.45 3.71 -26.27
CA ILE A 36 2.63 4.92 -26.46
C ILE A 36 1.15 4.61 -26.24
N GLU A 37 0.73 3.41 -26.66
CA GLU A 37 -0.62 2.89 -26.48
C GLU A 37 -1.01 2.88 -24.98
N VAL A 38 -0.15 2.34 -24.11
CA VAL A 38 -0.40 2.32 -22.66
C VAL A 38 -0.50 3.73 -22.07
N ALA A 39 0.34 4.68 -22.54
CA ALA A 39 0.26 6.07 -22.09
C ALA A 39 -1.06 6.76 -22.51
N GLN A 40 -1.54 6.48 -23.71
CA GLN A 40 -2.85 6.94 -24.19
C GLN A 40 -3.99 6.29 -23.41
N SER A 41 -3.90 4.99 -23.12
CA SER A 41 -4.87 4.25 -22.32
C SER A 41 -5.07 4.85 -20.94
N PHE A 42 -4.00 5.20 -20.22
CA PHE A 42 -4.10 5.81 -18.89
C PHE A 42 -4.57 7.26 -18.90
N SER A 43 -4.62 7.95 -20.05
CA SER A 43 -5.20 9.30 -20.13
C SER A 43 -6.67 9.33 -19.71
N ILE A 44 -7.39 8.20 -19.85
CA ILE A 44 -8.78 8.05 -19.41
C ILE A 44 -8.96 8.31 -17.91
N LEU A 45 -7.94 8.01 -17.08
CA LEU A 45 -7.94 8.24 -15.63
C LEU A 45 -8.04 9.72 -15.26
N ARG A 46 -7.78 10.64 -16.20
CA ARG A 46 -7.86 12.09 -15.98
C ARG A 46 -9.20 12.70 -16.37
N THR A 47 -10.16 11.89 -16.83
CA THR A 47 -11.43 12.38 -17.37
C THR A 47 -12.33 12.95 -16.26
N CYS A 48 -12.64 12.15 -15.24
CA CYS A 48 -13.43 12.59 -14.08
C CYS A 48 -13.20 11.65 -12.88
N LYS A 49 -13.63 12.07 -11.69
CA LYS A 49 -13.46 11.29 -10.45
C LYS A 49 -14.08 9.89 -10.50
N GLN A 50 -15.24 9.75 -11.16
CA GLN A 50 -15.88 8.45 -11.32
C GLN A 50 -14.97 7.53 -12.15
N ILE A 51 -14.69 7.89 -13.41
CA ILE A 51 -13.86 7.10 -14.33
C ILE A 51 -12.50 6.77 -13.70
N HIS A 52 -11.87 7.74 -13.05
CA HIS A 52 -10.61 7.53 -12.34
C HIS A 52 -10.71 6.35 -11.36
N ARG A 53 -11.71 6.38 -10.46
CA ARG A 53 -11.93 5.33 -9.47
C ARG A 53 -12.24 3.98 -10.12
N GLU A 54 -13.17 3.97 -11.08
CA GLU A 54 -13.61 2.73 -11.73
C GLU A 54 -12.45 2.06 -12.49
N CYS A 55 -11.66 2.84 -13.23
CA CYS A 55 -10.47 2.35 -13.93
C CYS A 55 -9.37 1.88 -12.96
N LYS A 56 -9.13 2.59 -11.86
CA LYS A 56 -8.15 2.19 -10.83
C LYS A 56 -8.52 0.83 -10.22
N GLU A 57 -9.80 0.62 -9.90
CA GLU A 57 -10.31 -0.66 -9.40
C GLU A 57 -10.01 -1.81 -10.39
N ILE A 58 -10.25 -1.61 -11.69
CA ILE A 58 -9.95 -2.59 -12.75
C ILE A 58 -8.44 -2.88 -12.80
N ILE A 59 -7.61 -1.84 -12.80
CA ILE A 59 -6.14 -1.98 -12.85
C ILE A 59 -5.64 -2.80 -11.66
N TRP A 60 -6.18 -2.55 -10.47
CA TRP A 60 -5.83 -3.30 -9.27
C TRP A 60 -6.32 -4.73 -9.29
N GLU A 61 -7.52 -4.99 -9.80
CA GLU A 61 -8.02 -6.35 -9.98
C GLU A 61 -7.11 -7.17 -10.90
N HIS A 62 -6.69 -6.60 -12.02
CA HIS A 62 -5.73 -7.23 -12.94
C HIS A 62 -4.33 -7.47 -12.34
N LYS A 63 -3.98 -6.78 -11.25
CA LYS A 63 -2.72 -6.96 -10.52
C LYS A 63 -2.86 -7.76 -9.23
N GLY A 64 -4.06 -8.26 -8.93
CA GLY A 64 -4.33 -8.95 -7.67
C GLY A 64 -4.28 -8.04 -6.43
N LEU A 65 -4.24 -6.71 -6.63
CA LEU A 65 -4.19 -5.68 -5.59
C LEU A 65 -5.58 -5.26 -5.09
N LYS A 66 -6.64 -5.90 -5.59
CA LYS A 66 -8.03 -5.62 -5.22
C LYS A 66 -8.21 -5.58 -3.70
N LEU A 67 -8.86 -4.52 -3.23
CA LEU A 67 -9.25 -4.40 -1.83
C LEU A 67 -10.32 -5.45 -1.50
N ARG A 68 -9.92 -6.50 -0.79
CA ARG A 68 -10.84 -7.55 -0.32
C ARG A 68 -11.48 -7.14 1.01
N GLU A 69 -12.65 -7.69 1.31
CA GLU A 69 -13.26 -7.56 2.63
C GLU A 69 -12.34 -8.14 3.72
N LEU A 70 -11.72 -9.27 3.43
CA LEU A 70 -10.75 -9.94 4.29
C LEU A 70 -9.43 -10.13 3.52
N PRO A 71 -8.42 -9.27 3.74
CA PRO A 71 -7.10 -9.44 3.14
C PRO A 71 -6.45 -10.75 3.57
N VAL A 72 -5.78 -11.44 2.65
CA VAL A 72 -5.05 -12.69 2.96
C VAL A 72 -3.92 -12.41 3.94
N LEU A 73 -3.30 -11.23 3.87
CA LEU A 73 -2.25 -10.79 4.79
C LEU A 73 -2.68 -10.88 6.26
N LYS A 74 -3.96 -10.59 6.56
CA LYS A 74 -4.51 -10.70 7.91
C LYS A 74 -4.30 -12.12 8.47
N SER A 75 -4.78 -13.12 7.74
CA SER A 75 -4.68 -14.54 8.14
C SER A 75 -3.24 -15.03 8.24
N LYS A 76 -2.36 -14.54 7.36
CA LYS A 76 -0.91 -14.83 7.38
C LYS A 76 -0.27 -14.32 8.68
N LEU A 77 -0.53 -13.07 9.04
CA LEU A 77 -0.03 -12.48 10.28
C LEU A 77 -0.56 -13.22 11.51
N GLU A 78 -1.85 -13.56 11.57
CA GLU A 78 -2.44 -14.36 12.66
C GLU A 78 -1.74 -15.71 12.84
N LYS A 79 -1.52 -16.42 11.73
CA LYS A 79 -0.81 -17.71 11.73
C LYS A 79 0.63 -17.55 12.21
N ARG A 80 1.35 -16.52 11.78
CA ARG A 80 2.74 -16.27 12.19
C ARG A 80 2.84 -15.92 13.67
N ILE A 81 1.95 -15.06 14.17
CA ILE A 81 1.86 -14.73 15.59
C ILE A 81 1.63 -15.99 16.42
N SER A 82 0.72 -16.86 15.97
CA SER A 82 0.41 -18.12 16.66
C SER A 82 1.60 -19.09 16.73
N ILE A 83 2.42 -19.16 15.68
CA ILE A 83 3.56 -20.09 15.59
C ILE A 83 4.75 -19.63 16.44
N LEU A 84 5.12 -18.36 16.35
CA LEU A 84 6.33 -17.83 17.00
C LEU A 84 6.12 -17.53 18.48
N GLY A 85 4.87 -17.57 18.93
CA GLY A 85 4.50 -17.48 20.33
C GLY A 85 4.90 -16.15 20.97
N GLU A 86 5.07 -16.20 22.27
CA GLU A 86 5.11 -15.04 23.14
C GLU A 86 6.50 -14.40 23.35
N THR A 87 7.57 -14.87 22.71
CA THR A 87 8.93 -14.43 23.06
C THR A 87 9.60 -13.55 22.02
N ALA A 88 9.11 -13.53 20.77
CA ALA A 88 9.69 -12.73 19.70
C ALA A 88 9.22 -11.27 19.75
N ARG A 89 10.13 -10.33 19.42
CA ARG A 89 9.81 -8.93 19.12
C ARG A 89 9.70 -8.76 17.62
N TRP A 90 8.71 -7.98 17.17
CA TRP A 90 8.34 -7.92 15.77
C TRP A 90 8.26 -6.49 15.28
N HIS A 91 8.66 -6.27 14.04
CA HIS A 91 8.44 -5.03 13.31
C HIS A 91 7.76 -5.37 11.98
N ILE A 92 6.83 -4.53 11.55
CA ILE A 92 6.18 -4.67 10.25
C ILE A 92 6.60 -3.49 9.40
N PHE A 93 7.24 -3.77 8.27
CA PHE A 93 7.67 -2.77 7.30
C PHE A 93 6.86 -2.95 6.01
N ILE A 94 6.06 -1.95 5.66
CA ILE A 94 5.20 -1.95 4.48
C ILE A 94 5.69 -0.86 3.53
N GLN A 95 6.22 -1.27 2.39
CA GLN A 95 6.63 -0.38 1.31
C GLN A 95 5.55 -0.36 0.22
N LEU A 96 4.84 0.75 0.13
CA LEU A 96 3.81 0.98 -0.88
C LEU A 96 4.35 1.92 -1.95
N GLU A 97 3.70 1.91 -3.12
CA GLU A 97 4.05 2.83 -4.21
C GLU A 97 3.35 4.18 -4.03
N VAL A 98 2.16 4.17 -3.41
CA VAL A 98 1.40 5.36 -3.02
C VAL A 98 0.76 5.13 -1.65
N LEU A 99 0.61 6.20 -0.87
CA LEU A 99 -0.13 6.23 0.40
C LEU A 99 -1.46 6.97 0.22
N ASP A 100 -2.26 6.49 -0.72
CA ASP A 100 -3.61 6.99 -0.91
C ASP A 100 -4.63 6.19 -0.10
N TRP A 101 -5.88 6.62 -0.17
CA TRP A 101 -6.94 6.14 0.72
C TRP A 101 -7.13 4.62 0.66
N ASP A 102 -7.16 4.08 -0.55
CA ASP A 102 -7.43 2.67 -0.76
C ASP A 102 -6.26 1.76 -0.32
N GLU A 103 -5.00 2.16 -0.56
CA GLU A 103 -3.81 1.43 -0.09
C GLU A 103 -3.76 1.42 1.44
N LEU A 104 -4.02 2.57 2.06
CA LEU A 104 -4.12 2.68 3.52
C LEU A 104 -5.31 1.87 4.07
N GLU A 105 -6.41 1.74 3.32
CA GLU A 105 -7.54 0.92 3.75
C GLU A 105 -7.18 -0.56 3.72
N TRP A 106 -6.45 -1.01 2.69
CA TRP A 106 -5.90 -2.35 2.66
C TRP A 106 -4.96 -2.60 3.86
N VAL A 107 -4.09 -1.64 4.19
CA VAL A 107 -3.22 -1.74 5.39
C VAL A 107 -4.04 -1.86 6.67
N GLU A 108 -5.03 -0.99 6.87
CA GLU A 108 -5.88 -0.97 8.06
C GLU A 108 -6.59 -2.31 8.26
N ARG A 109 -7.14 -2.88 7.19
CA ARG A 109 -7.84 -4.18 7.22
C ARG A 109 -6.87 -5.33 7.45
N SER A 110 -5.70 -5.29 6.83
CA SER A 110 -4.67 -6.33 6.93
C SER A 110 -4.07 -6.40 8.33
N LEU A 111 -3.79 -5.23 8.93
CA LEU A 111 -3.16 -5.14 10.23
C LEU A 111 -4.15 -5.27 11.40
N ALA A 112 -5.45 -5.36 11.14
CA ALA A 112 -6.44 -5.61 12.18
C ALA A 112 -6.13 -6.87 13.04
N ALA A 113 -5.46 -7.87 12.46
CA ALA A 113 -4.97 -9.05 13.17
C ALA A 113 -3.92 -8.74 14.25
N VAL A 114 -2.99 -7.84 13.94
CA VAL A 114 -1.87 -7.51 14.84
C VAL A 114 -2.28 -6.50 15.90
N ALA A 115 -3.38 -5.77 15.70
CA ALA A 115 -3.95 -4.85 16.69
C ALA A 115 -4.40 -5.54 17.99
N GLY A 116 -4.65 -6.85 17.99
CA GLY A 116 -4.90 -7.63 19.22
C GLY A 116 -3.62 -8.10 19.92
N SER A 117 -2.47 -8.07 19.24
CA SER A 117 -1.19 -8.63 19.70
C SER A 117 -0.19 -7.54 20.14
N LEU A 118 -0.71 -6.43 20.66
CA LEU A 118 0.01 -5.16 20.94
C LEU A 118 1.19 -5.30 21.89
N HIS A 119 1.21 -6.33 22.74
CA HIS A 119 2.23 -6.49 23.77
C HIS A 119 3.64 -6.71 23.20
N LYS A 120 3.79 -7.15 21.94
CA LYS A 120 5.09 -7.58 21.36
C LYS A 120 5.41 -6.98 19.99
N LEU A 121 4.50 -6.20 19.43
CA LEU A 121 4.74 -5.42 18.22
C LEU A 121 5.56 -4.18 18.58
N HIS A 122 6.82 -4.15 18.16
CA HIS A 122 7.71 -3.02 18.39
C HIS A 122 7.27 -1.77 17.63
N GLY A 123 6.78 -1.96 16.41
CA GLY A 123 6.28 -0.87 15.59
C GLY A 123 5.82 -1.36 14.23
N ILE A 124 5.09 -0.48 13.55
CA ILE A 124 4.73 -0.62 12.15
C ILE A 124 5.27 0.62 11.43
N THR A 125 5.96 0.41 10.32
CA THR A 125 6.41 1.47 9.43
C THR A 125 5.76 1.24 8.08
N ILE A 126 5.03 2.23 7.59
CA ILE A 126 4.38 2.23 6.27
C ILE A 126 5.00 3.38 5.50
N LYS A 127 5.53 3.13 4.32
CA LYS A 127 6.25 4.13 3.55
C LYS A 127 5.86 4.07 2.08
N ALA A 128 5.58 5.24 1.51
CA ALA A 128 5.79 5.48 0.10
C ALA A 128 7.04 6.34 0.00
N SER A 129 8.02 5.90 -0.79
CA SER A 129 9.25 6.67 -0.97
C SER A 129 9.19 7.36 -2.32
N LYS A 130 9.52 8.66 -2.36
CA LYS A 130 10.05 9.27 -3.58
C LYS A 130 11.24 8.46 -4.04
N GLU A 131 11.36 8.34 -5.34
CA GLU A 131 12.54 7.74 -5.93
C GLU A 131 13.76 8.64 -5.69
N ARG A 132 14.52 8.25 -4.67
CA ARG A 132 15.92 8.59 -4.47
C ARG A 132 16.80 7.44 -5.01
N PRO A 133 18.08 7.69 -5.29
CA PRO A 133 19.04 6.61 -5.46
C PRO A 133 18.90 5.61 -4.31
N GLN A 134 18.67 4.34 -4.67
CA GLN A 134 18.68 3.25 -3.71
C GLN A 134 20.13 2.95 -3.33
N THR A 135 20.34 2.58 -2.07
CA THR A 135 21.61 1.96 -1.70
C THR A 135 21.70 0.57 -2.34
N VAL A 136 22.92 0.04 -2.43
CA VAL A 136 23.13 -1.34 -2.91
C VAL A 136 22.35 -2.33 -2.05
N GLU A 137 22.36 -2.11 -0.73
CA GLU A 137 21.60 -2.90 0.25
C GLU A 137 20.09 -2.88 -0.06
N GLU A 138 19.48 -1.70 -0.26
CA GLU A 138 18.06 -1.60 -0.60
C GLU A 138 17.73 -2.33 -1.90
N TYR A 139 18.65 -2.31 -2.87
CA TYR A 139 18.49 -3.01 -4.14
C TYR A 139 18.55 -4.53 -3.97
N GLU A 140 19.54 -5.03 -3.22
CA GLU A 140 19.67 -6.45 -2.87
C GLU A 140 18.46 -6.95 -2.09
N ASP A 141 17.93 -6.16 -1.16
CA ASP A 141 16.74 -6.50 -0.39
C ASP A 141 15.50 -6.70 -1.26
N ILE A 142 15.35 -5.91 -2.32
CA ILE A 142 14.24 -6.05 -3.26
C ILE A 142 14.44 -7.28 -4.17
N LEU A 143 15.68 -7.56 -4.57
CA LEU A 143 15.99 -8.74 -5.37
C LEU A 143 15.70 -10.01 -4.58
N ASP A 144 16.17 -10.10 -3.34
CA ASP A 144 15.87 -11.22 -2.44
C ASP A 144 14.35 -11.39 -2.28
N LEU A 145 13.64 -10.28 -2.03
CA LEU A 145 12.18 -10.30 -1.89
C LEU A 145 11.46 -10.78 -3.15
N ARG A 146 12.03 -10.57 -4.34
CA ARG A 146 11.46 -11.06 -5.61
C ARG A 146 11.75 -12.52 -5.87
N GLU A 147 12.93 -12.98 -5.48
CA GLU A 147 13.38 -14.36 -5.69
C GLU A 147 12.77 -15.31 -4.66
N ASN A 148 12.66 -14.87 -3.41
CA ASN A 148 12.34 -15.71 -2.26
C ASN A 148 11.01 -15.34 -1.58
N GLY A 149 10.46 -14.16 -1.85
CA GLY A 149 9.21 -13.70 -1.25
C GLY A 149 7.97 -14.43 -1.79
N GLU A 150 6.93 -14.53 -0.95
CA GLU A 150 5.62 -15.02 -1.37
C GLU A 150 4.71 -13.88 -1.83
N ILE A 151 3.79 -14.17 -2.76
CA ILE A 151 2.78 -13.18 -3.19
C ILE A 151 1.56 -13.29 -2.27
N VAL A 152 1.25 -12.21 -1.56
CA VAL A 152 0.10 -12.06 -0.66
C VAL A 152 -0.67 -10.80 -1.04
N ASP A 153 -1.95 -10.94 -1.38
CA ASP A 153 -2.79 -9.82 -1.85
C ASP A 153 -2.15 -9.02 -3.00
N GLY A 154 -1.47 -9.70 -3.92
CA GLY A 154 -0.78 -9.09 -5.06
C GLY A 154 0.54 -8.38 -4.70
N ARG A 155 1.03 -8.54 -3.46
CA ARG A 155 2.23 -7.89 -2.92
C ARG A 155 3.25 -8.93 -2.50
N LEU A 156 4.53 -8.61 -2.57
CA LEU A 156 5.58 -9.49 -2.07
C LEU A 156 5.63 -9.42 -0.54
N TYR A 157 5.77 -10.57 0.10
CA TYR A 157 5.80 -10.75 1.55
C TYR A 157 6.94 -11.70 1.92
N GLN A 158 7.77 -11.32 2.89
CA GLN A 158 8.84 -12.17 3.43
C GLN A 158 9.23 -11.76 4.85
N GLU A 159 9.74 -12.72 5.62
CA GLU A 159 10.48 -12.42 6.85
C GLU A 159 11.87 -11.94 6.46
N TYR A 160 12.19 -10.68 6.74
CA TYR A 160 13.54 -10.17 6.53
C TYR A 160 14.41 -10.55 7.73
N PRO A 161 15.59 -11.16 7.51
CA PRO A 161 16.55 -11.37 8.57
C PRO A 161 17.12 -9.99 8.96
N GLY A 162 16.46 -9.30 9.89
CA GLY A 162 17.00 -8.06 10.45
C GLY A 162 18.37 -8.36 11.04
N ASN A 163 19.41 -7.63 10.59
CA ASN A 163 20.82 -7.75 11.01
C ASN A 163 21.00 -8.56 12.29
N ALA A 164 21.06 -9.89 12.13
CA ALA A 164 21.01 -10.86 13.21
C ALA A 164 22.35 -10.97 13.95
N SER A 165 23.21 -9.95 13.83
CA SER A 165 24.52 -9.91 14.51
C SER A 165 24.37 -9.72 16.02
N THR A 166 23.18 -9.37 16.51
CA THR A 166 22.88 -9.38 17.94
C THR A 166 21.56 -10.11 18.23
N ASN A 167 21.58 -11.05 19.17
CA ASN A 167 20.42 -11.79 19.73
C ASN A 167 19.33 -10.90 20.38
N LYS A 168 19.26 -9.61 20.02
CA LYS A 168 18.33 -8.59 20.52
C LYS A 168 17.52 -7.89 19.41
N GLY A 169 17.75 -8.22 18.14
CA GLY A 169 17.03 -7.64 17.00
C GLY A 169 15.57 -8.05 16.93
N TYR A 170 14.71 -7.15 16.44
CA TYR A 170 13.32 -7.47 16.08
C TYR A 170 13.30 -8.25 14.76
N ARG A 171 12.39 -9.23 14.65
CA ARG A 171 12.07 -9.88 13.36
C ARG A 171 11.23 -8.90 12.54
N THR A 172 11.68 -8.60 11.33
CA THR A 172 10.97 -7.65 10.44
C THR A 172 10.21 -8.41 9.38
N TRP A 173 8.90 -8.21 9.28
CA TRP A 173 8.12 -8.65 8.14
C TRP A 173 8.07 -7.54 7.11
N MET A 174 8.61 -7.82 5.92
CA MET A 174 8.61 -6.88 4.81
C MET A 174 7.45 -7.21 3.87
N ILE A 175 6.63 -6.19 3.58
CA ILE A 175 5.58 -6.24 2.55
C ILE A 175 5.85 -5.16 1.51
N ASN A 176 5.75 -5.50 0.23
CA ASN A 176 6.07 -4.59 -0.86
C ASN A 176 5.07 -4.70 -2.01
N THR A 177 4.49 -3.59 -2.46
CA THR A 177 3.52 -3.56 -3.58
C THR A 177 4.10 -4.08 -4.91
N SER A 178 5.41 -4.28 -4.99
CA SER A 178 6.07 -5.11 -6.01
C SER A 178 5.92 -4.61 -7.45
N TRP A 179 5.62 -3.31 -7.64
CA TRP A 179 5.64 -2.71 -8.97
C TRP A 179 7.02 -2.94 -9.63
N PRO A 180 7.07 -3.15 -10.96
CA PRO A 180 8.33 -3.36 -11.65
C PRO A 180 9.20 -2.09 -11.55
N ARG A 181 10.12 -2.10 -10.58
CA ARG A 181 11.14 -1.06 -10.31
C ARG A 181 12.16 -0.85 -11.44
N LEU A 182 11.94 -1.44 -12.62
CA LEU A 182 12.83 -1.37 -13.77
C LEU A 182 12.51 -0.19 -14.71
N SER A 183 11.53 0.65 -14.38
CA SER A 183 11.19 1.83 -15.20
C SER A 183 11.91 3.10 -14.76
N PRO A 184 12.35 3.96 -15.71
CA PRO A 184 12.92 5.27 -15.40
C PRO A 184 12.01 6.06 -14.46
N TRP A 185 12.60 6.73 -13.48
CA TRP A 185 11.90 7.43 -12.39
C TRP A 185 10.76 8.34 -12.85
N ALA A 186 10.92 9.03 -13.97
CA ALA A 186 9.90 9.91 -14.52
C ALA A 186 8.61 9.16 -14.88
N LYS A 187 8.71 7.90 -15.31
CA LYS A 187 7.57 7.07 -15.71
C LYS A 187 6.81 6.50 -14.52
N ARG A 188 7.53 6.11 -13.46
CA ARG A 188 6.93 5.66 -12.20
C ARG A 188 6.22 6.80 -11.49
N LYS A 189 6.88 7.96 -11.43
CA LYS A 189 6.24 9.19 -10.95
C LYS A 189 4.97 9.47 -11.73
N TRP A 190 5.02 9.44 -13.06
CA TRP A 190 3.84 9.64 -13.88
C TRP A 190 2.73 8.61 -13.58
N LEU A 191 3.06 7.33 -13.44
CA LEU A 191 2.07 6.29 -13.13
C LEU A 191 1.43 6.50 -11.75
N ALA A 192 2.22 6.83 -10.73
CA ALA A 192 1.72 7.19 -9.41
C ALA A 192 0.76 8.39 -9.50
N GLU A 193 1.13 9.46 -10.23
CA GLU A 193 0.26 10.62 -10.46
C GLU A 193 -1.07 10.26 -11.11
N MET A 194 -1.08 9.26 -12.01
CA MET A 194 -2.31 8.82 -12.67
C MET A 194 -3.22 8.00 -11.76
N LEU A 195 -2.68 7.33 -10.74
CA LEU A 195 -3.40 6.37 -9.89
C LEU A 195 -3.72 6.87 -8.48
N ILE A 196 -3.09 7.96 -8.03
CA ILE A 196 -3.32 8.51 -6.69
C ILE A 196 -4.78 8.93 -6.53
N ASP A 197 -5.44 8.33 -5.55
CA ASP A 197 -6.69 8.87 -5.03
C ASP A 197 -6.41 10.04 -4.08
N THR A 198 -6.95 11.21 -4.42
CA THR A 198 -6.83 12.44 -3.62
C THR A 198 -7.81 12.54 -2.45
N THR A 199 -8.63 11.50 -2.23
CA THR A 199 -9.53 11.39 -1.07
C THR A 199 -8.78 11.61 0.24
N ASP A 200 -9.38 12.37 1.15
CA ASP A 200 -8.79 12.68 2.45
C ASP A 200 -8.58 11.40 3.28
N THR A 201 -7.32 11.15 3.66
CA THR A 201 -6.90 9.98 4.42
C THR A 201 -6.98 10.20 5.94
N SER A 202 -7.28 11.42 6.41
CA SER A 202 -7.28 11.78 7.83
C SER A 202 -8.14 10.84 8.69
N LYS A 203 -9.39 10.59 8.28
CA LYS A 203 -10.29 9.66 9.00
C LYS A 203 -9.75 8.24 9.08
N LEU A 204 -9.01 7.80 8.06
CA LEU A 204 -8.46 6.46 8.00
C LEU A 204 -7.22 6.34 8.89
N LEU A 205 -6.40 7.40 8.97
CA LEU A 205 -5.30 7.49 9.93
C LEU A 205 -5.81 7.47 11.37
N ASP A 206 -6.92 8.15 11.66
CA ASP A 206 -7.58 8.09 12.97
C ASP A 206 -8.02 6.65 13.29
N ARG A 207 -8.68 5.95 12.35
CA ARG A 207 -9.07 4.53 12.55
C ARG A 207 -7.86 3.61 12.78
N ILE A 208 -6.77 3.83 12.06
CA ILE A 208 -5.52 3.08 12.27
C ILE A 208 -5.00 3.36 13.68
N HIS A 209 -4.91 4.62 14.09
CA HIS A 209 -4.46 5.00 15.43
C HIS A 209 -5.36 4.42 16.52
N ASP A 210 -6.68 4.48 16.38
CA ASP A 210 -7.64 3.91 17.34
C ASP A 210 -7.44 2.40 17.55
N LYS A 211 -7.04 1.68 16.50
CA LYS A 211 -6.76 0.23 16.57
C LYS A 211 -5.47 -0.10 17.31
N PHE A 212 -4.41 0.66 17.11
CA PHE A 212 -3.08 0.37 17.68
C PHE A 212 -2.78 1.12 18.98
N GLY A 213 -3.43 2.26 19.19
CA GLY A 213 -3.11 3.24 20.21
C GLY A 213 -1.65 3.69 20.16
N GLY A 214 -1.17 4.23 21.27
CA GLY A 214 0.24 4.57 21.43
C GLY A 214 0.58 5.86 20.69
N GLN A 215 1.50 5.81 19.74
CA GLN A 215 2.01 6.97 19.02
C GLN A 215 1.93 6.76 17.51
N LEU A 216 1.39 7.75 16.79
CA LEU A 216 1.41 7.83 15.34
C LEU A 216 2.28 9.02 14.91
N TYR A 217 3.30 8.74 14.11
CA TYR A 217 4.16 9.72 13.47
C TYR A 217 3.87 9.77 11.98
N ILE A 218 3.89 10.98 11.44
CA ILE A 218 3.83 11.25 10.00
C ILE A 218 5.09 12.04 9.67
N ASP A 219 5.92 11.51 8.77
CA ASP A 219 7.18 12.11 8.33
C ASP A 219 8.10 12.51 9.50
N GLY A 220 8.16 11.64 10.51
CA GLY A 220 8.94 11.85 11.75
C GLY A 220 8.29 12.80 12.77
N VAL A 221 7.16 13.43 12.45
CA VAL A 221 6.44 14.33 13.36
C VAL A 221 5.35 13.57 14.10
N LEU A 222 5.38 13.63 15.44
CA LEU A 222 4.35 13.03 16.29
C LEU A 222 3.00 13.73 16.07
N CYS A 223 2.02 13.01 15.54
CA CYS A 223 0.71 13.56 15.20
C CYS A 223 -0.36 13.16 16.22
N LEU A 224 -0.41 11.89 16.61
CA LEU A 224 -1.34 11.37 17.61
C LEU A 224 -0.55 10.66 18.72
N LYS A 225 -0.95 10.88 19.97
CA LYS A 225 -0.42 10.16 21.14
C LYS A 225 -1.54 9.90 22.13
N ASP A 226 -1.74 8.63 22.49
CA ASP A 226 -2.73 8.21 23.49
C ASP A 226 -4.11 8.87 23.28
N ASP A 227 -4.60 8.78 22.04
CA ASP A 227 -5.90 9.29 21.57
C ASP A 227 -6.05 10.81 21.62
N LYS A 228 -4.92 11.52 21.76
CA LYS A 228 -4.84 12.98 21.70
C LYS A 228 -4.09 13.41 20.45
N GLN A 229 -4.69 14.35 19.72
CA GLN A 229 -4.03 15.04 18.63
C GLN A 229 -2.99 16.03 19.18
N ILE A 230 -1.73 15.81 18.82
CA ILE A 230 -0.59 16.63 19.25
C ILE A 230 -0.27 17.70 18.20
N SER A 231 -0.26 17.33 16.93
CA SER A 231 -0.02 18.23 15.81
C SER A 231 -1.27 18.37 14.95
N LYS A 232 -1.59 19.61 14.54
CA LYS A 232 -2.73 19.92 13.67
C LYS A 232 -2.24 20.31 12.28
N GLY A 233 -2.96 19.87 11.26
CA GLY A 233 -2.76 20.31 9.88
C GLY A 233 -1.62 19.60 9.13
N LEU A 234 -1.00 18.57 9.73
CA LEU A 234 -0.03 17.75 9.01
C LEU A 234 -0.78 16.79 8.07
N LYS A 235 -0.47 16.86 6.79
CA LYS A 235 -1.08 16.02 5.76
C LYS A 235 -0.04 15.03 5.27
N LEU A 236 -0.39 13.74 5.30
CA LEU A 236 0.44 12.69 4.71
C LEU A 236 0.61 12.95 3.21
N ASP A 237 1.85 12.99 2.74
CA ASP A 237 2.12 12.99 1.31
C ASP A 237 1.85 11.58 0.76
N SER A 238 0.82 11.45 -0.09
CA SER A 238 0.48 10.17 -0.73
C SER A 238 1.57 9.66 -1.69
N ARG A 239 2.59 10.46 -2.00
CA ARG A 239 3.69 10.12 -2.92
C ARG A 239 4.99 9.77 -2.22
N ASP A 240 5.25 10.44 -1.11
CA ASP A 240 6.53 10.42 -0.42
C ASP A 240 6.33 10.66 1.08
N GLY A 241 5.50 9.81 1.68
CA GLY A 241 5.15 9.88 3.08
C GLY A 241 5.67 8.68 3.85
N GLU A 242 5.95 8.88 5.12
CA GLU A 242 6.21 7.82 6.08
C GLU A 242 5.21 7.91 7.23
N LEU A 243 4.51 6.81 7.48
CA LEU A 243 3.74 6.59 8.70
C LEU A 243 4.51 5.64 9.60
N LYS A 244 4.68 6.03 10.85
CA LYS A 244 5.26 5.15 11.88
C LYS A 244 4.32 5.06 13.06
N ILE A 245 3.91 3.84 13.37
CA ILE A 245 3.04 3.52 14.49
C ILE A 245 3.89 2.82 15.54
N ILE A 246 3.91 3.36 16.75
CA ILE A 246 4.47 2.72 17.93
C ILE A 246 3.28 2.34 18.82
N PRO A 247 2.86 1.06 18.80
CA PRO A 247 1.69 0.62 19.53
C PRO A 247 1.85 0.83 21.03
N ARG A 248 0.72 1.02 21.73
CA ARG A 248 0.74 1.04 23.19
C ARG A 248 0.88 -0.38 23.72
N HIS A 249 2.01 -0.69 24.35
CA HIS A 249 2.13 -1.90 25.16
C HIS A 249 1.17 -1.77 26.35
N ARG A 250 0.10 -2.58 26.37
CA ARG A 250 -0.74 -2.74 27.55
C ARG A 250 -0.14 -3.75 28.51
#